data_AF-A0A944V4P3-F1
#
_entry.id   AF-A0A944V4P3-F1
#
_cell.length_a   1.000
_cell.length_b   1.000
_cell.length_c   1.000
_cell.angle_alpha   90.00
_cell.angle_beta   90.00
_cell.angle_gamma   90.00
#
_symmetry.space_group_name_H-M   'P 1'
#
loop_
_entity.id
_entity.type
_entity.pdbx_description
1 polymer ?
#
loop_
_entity_poly.entity_id
_entity_poly.type
_entity_poly.pdbx_seq_one_letter_code
_entity_poly.pdbx_strand_id
1 'polypeptide(L)'
;MMFVWFIMKSINIITILLICTFAFLMAEEAEDKMNVERPKIGLVLSGGGARGIAHIGVLKVLEEIGIEPDYITGTSMGSVIGALYAIGYRSEQLEEIVLEQDWDVLLMDKIFRKDVSIEEKKYDERYIGKLPIVK
;
A
#
# COMPACT_ATOMS: atom_id res chain seq x y z
N MET A 1 -7.17 -19.03 -63.63
CA MET A 1 -7.75 -19.85 -62.54
C MET A 1 -6.74 -20.75 -61.83
N MET A 2 -5.60 -21.15 -62.43
CA MET A 2 -4.54 -21.94 -61.77
C MET A 2 -3.54 -21.10 -60.93
N PHE A 3 -3.40 -19.80 -61.20
CA PHE A 3 -2.41 -18.94 -60.55
C PHE A 3 -2.75 -18.59 -59.09
N VAL A 4 -4.04 -18.44 -58.78
CA VAL A 4 -4.54 -18.14 -57.42
C VAL A 4 -4.48 -19.39 -56.52
N TRP A 5 -4.68 -20.58 -57.10
CA TRP A 5 -4.64 -21.85 -56.38
C TRP A 5 -3.22 -22.24 -55.91
N PHE A 6 -2.18 -21.81 -56.63
CA PHE A 6 -0.78 -22.03 -56.25
C PHE A 6 -0.33 -21.12 -55.09
N ILE A 7 -0.87 -19.89 -55.04
CA ILE A 7 -0.60 -18.92 -53.95
C ILE A 7 -1.24 -19.39 -52.64
N MET A 8 -2.40 -20.05 -52.69
CA MET A 8 -3.14 -20.50 -51.50
C MET A 8 -2.56 -21.76 -50.83
N LYS A 9 -1.71 -22.55 -51.51
CA LYS A 9 -1.22 -23.84 -51.00
C LYS A 9 0.11 -23.77 -50.26
N SER A 10 0.74 -22.59 -50.23
CA SER A 10 2.09 -22.41 -49.70
C SER A 10 2.15 -21.19 -48.79
N ILE A 11 1.40 -21.23 -47.68
CA ILE A 11 1.68 -20.31 -46.56
C ILE A 11 2.98 -20.81 -45.94
N ASN A 12 4.09 -20.23 -46.38
CA ASN A 12 5.42 -20.56 -45.87
C ASN A 12 5.56 -20.01 -44.45
N ILE A 13 6.18 -20.80 -43.56
CA ILE A 13 6.49 -20.43 -42.16
C ILE A 13 7.21 -19.08 -42.08
N ILE A 14 8.04 -18.76 -43.08
CA ILE A 14 8.75 -17.49 -43.23
C ILE A 14 7.77 -16.31 -43.35
N THR A 15 6.67 -16.48 -44.07
CA THR A 15 5.65 -15.44 -44.26
C THR A 15 4.88 -15.18 -42.98
N ILE A 16 4.61 -16.23 -42.18
CA ILE A 16 3.98 -16.10 -40.85
C ILE A 16 4.94 -15.38 -39.89
N LEU A 17 6.21 -15.78 -39.86
CA LEU A 17 7.23 -15.15 -39.03
C LEU A 17 7.41 -13.66 -39.37
N LEU A 18 7.40 -13.30 -40.66
CA LEU A 18 7.45 -11.90 -41.11
C LEU A 18 6.21 -11.10 -40.68
N ILE A 19 5.02 -11.70 -40.72
CA ILE A 19 3.80 -11.05 -40.26
C ILE A 19 3.82 -10.88 -38.73
N CYS A 20 4.29 -11.90 -37.99
CA CYS A 20 4.41 -11.83 -36.53
C CYS A 20 5.45 -10.79 -36.08
N THR A 21 6.61 -10.72 -36.73
CA THR A 21 7.62 -9.69 -36.40
C THR A 21 7.13 -8.30 -36.78
N PHE A 22 6.45 -8.15 -37.92
CA PHE A 22 5.84 -6.88 -38.30
C PHE A 22 4.73 -6.46 -37.32
N ALA A 23 3.86 -7.39 -36.91
CA ALA A 23 2.83 -7.12 -35.91
C ALA A 23 3.43 -6.72 -34.55
N PHE A 24 4.55 -7.33 -34.16
CA PHE A 24 5.27 -6.98 -32.93
C PHE A 24 5.88 -5.57 -33.00
N LEU A 25 6.51 -5.20 -34.13
CA LEU A 25 7.02 -3.85 -34.38
C LEU A 25 5.90 -2.78 -34.34
N MET A 26 4.72 -3.10 -34.87
CA MET A 26 3.56 -2.20 -34.83
C MET A 26 2.94 -2.07 -33.43
N ALA A 27 3.06 -3.12 -32.59
CA ALA A 27 2.57 -3.07 -31.22
C ALA A 27 3.42 -2.14 -30.34
N GLU A 28 4.74 -2.15 -30.52
CA GLU A 28 5.67 -1.30 -29.78
C GLU A 28 5.45 0.20 -30.07
N GLU A 29 5.20 0.57 -31.32
CA GLU A 29 4.91 1.97 -31.70
C GLU A 29 3.52 2.46 -31.22
N ALA A 30 2.59 1.54 -30.97
CA ALA A 30 1.27 1.86 -30.41
C ALA A 30 1.32 2.12 -28.91
N GLU A 31 2.25 1.49 -28.19
CA GLU A 31 2.46 1.68 -26.74
C GLU A 31 3.04 3.08 -26.43
N ASP A 32 3.96 3.58 -27.26
CA ASP A 32 4.56 4.91 -27.11
C ASP A 32 3.55 6.05 -27.33
N LYS A 33 2.63 5.90 -28.29
CA LYS A 33 1.57 6.90 -28.56
C LYS A 33 0.45 6.92 -27.52
N MET A 34 0.32 5.88 -26.70
CA MET A 34 -0.61 5.80 -25.57
C MET A 34 0.04 6.13 -24.22
N ASN A 35 1.30 6.57 -24.21
CA ASN A 35 2.05 6.91 -23.00
C ASN A 35 1.63 8.27 -22.41
N VAL A 36 0.33 8.45 -22.16
CA VAL A 36 -0.15 9.45 -21.22
C VAL A 36 0.16 8.89 -19.85
N GLU A 37 1.24 9.38 -19.22
CA GLU A 37 1.60 8.98 -17.86
C GLU A 37 0.35 9.04 -16.97
N ARG A 38 0.06 7.93 -16.29
CA ARG A 38 -1.08 7.91 -15.37
C ARG A 38 -0.91 9.02 -14.33
N PRO A 39 -1.99 9.69 -13.90
CA PRO A 39 -1.92 10.68 -12.85
C PRO A 39 -1.26 10.11 -11.60
N LYS A 40 -0.39 10.91 -10.96
CA LYS A 40 0.20 10.56 -9.67
C LYS A 40 -0.82 10.76 -8.57
N ILE A 41 -0.95 9.77 -7.69
CA ILE A 41 -1.96 9.74 -6.63
C ILE A 41 -1.29 9.87 -5.28
N GLY A 42 -1.65 10.91 -4.53
CA GLY A 42 -1.21 11.11 -3.14
C GLY A 42 -2.32 10.77 -2.15
N LEU A 43 -2.05 9.89 -1.20
CA LEU A 43 -2.95 9.52 -0.11
C LEU A 43 -2.50 10.18 1.21
N VAL A 44 -3.42 10.90 1.86
CA VAL A 44 -3.19 11.62 3.11
C VAL A 44 -4.03 11.02 4.24
N LEU A 45 -3.37 10.44 5.25
CA LEU A 45 -4.02 9.72 6.35
C LEU A 45 -3.93 10.52 7.66
N SER A 46 -5.06 11.03 8.13
CA SER A 46 -5.13 11.77 9.40
C SER A 46 -4.84 10.89 10.63
N GLY A 47 -4.50 11.51 11.76
CA GLY A 47 -4.44 10.84 13.05
C GLY A 47 -5.82 10.55 13.66
N GLY A 48 -5.85 9.86 14.80
CA GLY A 48 -7.10 9.54 15.49
C GLY A 48 -7.05 8.44 16.55
N GLY A 49 -5.84 8.05 17.02
CA GLY A 49 -5.67 6.89 17.92
C GLY A 49 -6.27 5.62 17.31
N ALA A 50 -6.93 4.79 18.12
CA ALA A 50 -7.61 3.57 17.64
C ALA A 50 -8.59 3.84 16.49
N ARG A 51 -9.24 5.01 16.44
CA ARG A 51 -10.20 5.31 15.35
C ARG A 51 -9.51 5.44 13.98
N GLY A 52 -8.19 5.65 13.96
CA GLY A 52 -7.40 5.68 12.73
C GLY A 52 -7.33 4.33 12.00
N ILE A 53 -7.75 3.24 12.63
CA ILE A 53 -7.93 1.92 12.00
C ILE A 53 -8.89 2.01 10.79
N ALA A 54 -9.83 2.97 10.78
CA ALA A 54 -10.75 3.17 9.67
C ALA A 54 -10.04 3.41 8.31
N HIS A 55 -8.79 3.87 8.32
CA HIS A 55 -7.99 4.03 7.10
C HIS A 55 -7.76 2.71 6.36
N ILE A 56 -7.77 1.57 7.04
CA ILE A 56 -7.67 0.25 6.41
C ILE A 56 -8.87 0.01 5.47
N GLY A 57 -10.07 0.42 5.87
CA GLY A 57 -11.25 0.33 5.02
C GLY A 57 -11.14 1.17 3.74
N VAL A 58 -10.50 2.35 3.83
CA VAL A 58 -10.21 3.17 2.64
C VAL A 58 -9.22 2.46 1.73
N LEU A 59 -8.13 1.91 2.28
CA LEU A 59 -7.14 1.15 1.52
C LEU A 59 -7.76 -0.04 0.82
N LYS A 60 -8.63 -0.80 1.50
CA LYS A 60 -9.37 -1.93 0.92
C LYS A 60 -10.16 -1.55 -0.31
N VAL A 61 -10.92 -0.45 -0.24
CA VAL A 61 -11.69 0.04 -1.41
C VAL A 61 -10.76 0.50 -2.53
N LEU A 62 -9.65 1.16 -2.22
CA LEU A 62 -8.67 1.58 -3.22
C LEU A 62 -8.06 0.37 -3.93
N GLU A 63 -7.72 -0.69 -3.18
CA GLU A 63 -7.24 -1.96 -3.74
C GLU A 63 -8.28 -2.63 -4.65
N GLU A 64 -9.54 -2.70 -4.20
CA GLU A 64 -10.66 -3.32 -4.95
C GLU A 64 -10.89 -2.64 -6.31
N ILE A 65 -10.72 -1.32 -6.40
CA ILE A 65 -10.88 -0.55 -7.63
C ILE A 65 -9.58 -0.38 -8.43
N GLY A 66 -8.48 -0.99 -7.98
CA GLY A 66 -7.18 -0.95 -8.66
C GLY A 66 -6.45 0.39 -8.58
N ILE A 67 -6.74 1.22 -7.56
CA ILE A 67 -6.03 2.47 -7.31
C ILE A 67 -4.90 2.23 -6.32
N GLU A 68 -3.67 2.45 -6.79
CA GLU A 68 -2.46 2.37 -5.96
C GLU A 68 -1.87 3.79 -5.76
N PRO A 69 -1.77 4.28 -4.51
CA PRO A 69 -1.15 5.57 -4.23
C PRO A 69 0.35 5.56 -4.55
N ASP A 70 0.85 6.60 -5.24
CA ASP A 70 2.28 6.83 -5.48
C ASP A 70 2.97 7.44 -4.25
N TYR A 71 2.21 8.22 -3.47
CA TYR A 71 2.71 8.89 -2.27
C TYR A 71 1.74 8.66 -1.13
N ILE A 72 2.28 8.36 0.05
CA ILE A 72 1.51 8.21 1.26
C ILE A 72 2.11 9.12 2.32
N THR A 73 1.27 9.93 2.94
CA THR A 73 1.63 10.72 4.12
C THR A 73 0.60 10.47 5.20
N GLY A 74 1.04 10.46 6.45
CA GLY A 74 0.12 10.25 7.57
C GLY A 74 0.62 10.85 8.86
N THR A 75 -0.30 11.04 9.81
CA THR A 75 0.00 11.53 11.17
C THR A 75 -0.45 10.52 12.22
N SER A 76 0.39 10.25 13.23
CA SER A 76 0.07 9.32 14.33
C SER A 76 -0.39 7.95 13.79
N MET A 77 -1.60 7.49 14.11
CA MET A 77 -2.13 6.22 13.59
C MET A 77 -2.15 6.16 12.05
N GLY A 78 -2.45 7.28 11.38
CA GLY A 78 -2.37 7.35 9.92
C GLY A 78 -0.96 7.12 9.37
N SER A 79 0.08 7.53 10.11
CA SER A 79 1.48 7.22 9.76
C SER A 79 1.76 5.73 9.90
N VAL A 80 1.25 5.08 10.95
CA VAL A 80 1.46 3.65 11.19
C VAL A 80 0.83 2.82 10.07
N ILE A 81 -0.46 3.02 9.81
CA ILE A 81 -1.17 2.32 8.73
C ILE A 81 -0.54 2.63 7.37
N GLY A 82 -0.28 3.90 7.08
CA GLY A 82 0.29 4.33 5.81
C GLY A 82 1.70 3.78 5.56
N ALA A 83 2.54 3.70 6.60
CA ALA A 83 3.88 3.14 6.50
C ALA A 83 3.85 1.62 6.27
N LEU A 84 3.01 0.89 7.01
CA LEU A 84 2.84 -0.55 6.82
C LEU A 84 2.33 -0.86 5.40
N TYR A 85 1.36 -0.09 4.92
CA TYR A 85 0.90 -0.23 3.54
C TYR A 85 2.01 0.07 2.52
N ALA A 86 2.76 1.16 2.71
CA ALA A 86 3.83 1.57 1.80
C ALA A 86 4.99 0.55 1.71
N ILE A 87 5.24 -0.24 2.76
CA ILE A 87 6.25 -1.32 2.74
C ILE A 87 5.70 -2.65 2.20
N GLY A 88 4.45 -2.67 1.72
CA GLY A 88 3.88 -3.79 0.96
C GLY A 88 2.84 -4.63 1.69
N TYR A 89 2.39 -4.25 2.89
CA TYR A 89 1.26 -4.93 3.53
C TYR A 89 -0.05 -4.59 2.81
N ARG A 90 -0.86 -5.61 2.56
CA ARG A 90 -2.20 -5.48 1.98
C ARG A 90 -3.24 -5.17 3.04
N SER A 91 -4.36 -4.60 2.61
CA SER A 91 -5.45 -4.20 3.49
C SER A 91 -5.95 -5.34 4.39
N GLU A 92 -5.98 -6.59 3.90
CA GLU A 92 -6.35 -7.76 4.70
C GLU A 92 -5.34 -8.08 5.79
N GLN A 93 -4.05 -7.93 5.50
CA GLN A 93 -2.99 -8.19 6.48
C GLN A 93 -2.97 -7.10 7.55
N LEU A 94 -3.25 -5.85 7.16
CA LEU A 94 -3.40 -4.75 8.11
C LEU A 94 -4.61 -4.99 9.03
N GLU A 95 -5.71 -5.49 8.47
CA GLU A 95 -6.91 -5.87 9.23
C GLU A 95 -6.59 -6.95 10.28
N GLU A 96 -5.88 -8.02 9.89
CA GLU A 96 -5.45 -9.07 10.80
C GLU A 96 -4.54 -8.54 11.92
N ILE A 97 -3.49 -7.79 11.58
CA ILE A 97 -2.57 -7.18 12.55
C ILE A 97 -3.36 -6.39 13.59
N VAL A 98 -4.29 -5.56 13.12
CA VAL A 98 -5.09 -4.69 13.98
C VAL A 98 -6.00 -5.47 14.92
N LEU A 99 -6.60 -6.56 14.45
CA LEU A 99 -7.49 -7.38 15.27
C LEU A 99 -6.74 -8.17 16.35
N GLU A 100 -5.47 -8.48 16.12
CA GLU A 100 -4.61 -9.19 17.09
C GLU A 100 -3.96 -8.28 18.14
N GLN A 101 -3.98 -6.96 17.94
CA GLN A 101 -3.33 -6.03 18.86
C GLN A 101 -4.13 -5.74 20.13
N ASP A 102 -3.41 -5.60 21.24
CA ASP A 102 -3.95 -5.03 22.49
C ASP A 102 -3.88 -3.50 22.44
N TRP A 103 -4.99 -2.90 22.02
CA TRP A 103 -5.11 -1.44 21.86
C TRP A 103 -5.05 -0.68 23.18
N ASP A 104 -5.48 -1.29 24.28
CA ASP A 104 -5.40 -0.66 25.59
C ASP A 104 -3.95 -0.53 26.02
N VAL A 105 -3.12 -1.56 25.78
CA VAL A 105 -1.68 -1.49 26.06
C VAL A 105 -0.96 -0.53 25.11
N LEU A 106 -1.26 -0.59 23.81
CA LEU A 106 -0.57 0.23 22.80
C LEU A 106 -0.88 1.73 22.89
N LEU A 107 -2.07 2.09 23.34
CA LEU A 107 -2.51 3.49 23.45
C LEU A 107 -2.45 4.03 24.88
N MET A 108 -2.04 3.21 25.86
CA MET A 108 -1.91 3.67 27.24
C MET A 108 -0.65 4.51 27.44
N ASP A 109 -0.83 5.69 28.03
CA ASP A 109 0.26 6.58 28.47
C ASP A 109 0.84 6.14 29.83
N LYS A 110 1.11 4.84 30.00
CA LYS A 110 1.73 4.30 31.21
C LYS A 110 2.80 3.28 30.86
N ILE A 111 3.93 3.42 31.52
CA ILE A 111 5.05 2.49 31.44
C ILE A 111 4.83 1.39 32.48
N PHE A 112 5.00 0.12 32.12
CA PHE A 112 4.92 -0.96 33.09
C PHE A 112 6.04 -0.83 34.11
N ARG A 113 5.74 -1.09 35.38
CA ARG A 113 6.73 -0.99 36.48
C ARG A 113 8.01 -1.79 36.22
N LYS A 114 7.92 -2.91 35.51
CA LYS A 114 9.11 -3.72 35.15
C LYS A 114 10.09 -2.95 34.26
N ASP A 115 9.59 -2.05 33.42
CA ASP A 115 10.34 -1.31 32.40
C ASP A 115 10.82 0.07 32.89
N VAL A 116 10.47 0.45 34.13
CA VAL A 116 10.96 1.67 34.79
C VAL A 116 12.35 1.42 35.38
N SER A 117 13.28 2.37 35.21
CA SER A 117 14.62 2.30 35.82
C SER A 117 14.55 2.26 37.36
N ILE A 118 15.59 1.74 38.02
CA ILE A 118 15.60 1.63 39.49
C ILE A 118 15.56 3.03 40.13
N GLU A 119 16.20 4.00 39.49
CA GLU A 119 16.24 5.38 39.88
C GLU A 119 14.85 6.02 39.82
N GLU A 120 14.11 5.83 38.72
CA GLU A 120 12.76 6.38 38.54
C GLU A 120 11.73 5.71 39.44
N LYS A 121 11.84 4.40 39.70
CA LYS A 121 10.98 3.66 40.65
C LYS A 121 10.93 4.34 42.03
N LYS A 122 12.06 4.90 42.47
CA LYS A 122 12.18 5.61 43.77
C LYS A 122 11.41 6.94 43.81
N TYR A 123 11.12 7.53 42.67
CA TYR A 123 10.30 8.75 42.55
C TYR A 123 8.84 8.41 42.25
N ASP A 124 8.59 7.33 41.51
CA ASP A 124 7.26 6.87 41.13
C ASP A 124 6.42 6.44 42.35
N GLU A 125 7.06 5.85 43.35
CA GLU A 125 6.40 5.37 44.59
C GLU A 125 6.19 6.46 45.65
N ARG A 126 6.74 7.66 45.45
CA ARG A 126 6.73 8.72 46.48
C ARG A 126 5.47 9.58 46.48
N TYR A 127 4.64 9.48 45.45
CA TYR A 127 3.47 10.33 45.25
C TYR A 127 2.22 9.48 45.05
N ILE A 128 1.20 9.71 45.87
CA ILE A 128 -0.10 8.99 45.83
C ILE A 128 -0.87 9.30 44.52
N GLY A 129 -0.55 10.40 43.85
CA GLY A 129 -1.10 10.74 42.54
C GLY A 129 -0.15 11.64 41.75
N LYS A 130 -0.16 11.49 40.42
CA LYS A 130 0.51 12.39 39.47
C LYS A 130 -0.53 13.29 38.85
N LEU A 131 -0.35 14.61 38.98
CA LEU A 131 -1.19 15.57 38.29
C LEU A 131 -0.70 15.73 36.85
N PRO A 132 -1.59 15.66 35.84
CA PRO A 132 -1.24 15.96 34.46
C PRO A 132 -1.14 17.48 34.34
N ILE A 133 -0.02 18.04 34.75
CA ILE A 133 0.26 19.46 34.55
C ILE A 133 0.67 19.61 33.09
N VAL A 134 -0.32 19.76 32.22
CA VAL A 134 -0.10 20.23 30.86
C VAL A 134 0.33 21.68 31.00
N LYS A 135 1.55 21.98 30.56
CA LYS A 135 2.12 23.33 30.64
C LYS A 135 1.48 24.26 29.62
#